data_AF-A0A3P6F0M1-F1
#
_entry.id   AF-A0A3P6F0M1-F1
#
_cell.length_a   1.000
_cell.length_b   1.000
_cell.length_c   1.000
_cell.angle_alpha   90.00
_cell.angle_beta   90.00
_cell.angle_gamma   90.00
#
_symmetry.space_group_name_H-M   'P 1'
#
loop_
_entity.id
_entity.type
_entity.pdbx_description
1 polymer ?
#
loop_
_entity_poly.entity_id
_entity_poly.type
_entity_poly.pdbx_seq_one_letter_code
_entity_poly.pdbx_strand_id
1 'polypeptide(L)'
;MAVSNAFVGCPKLETLLNHHTLSSTSTLQTPLGLIGVPRNNRTRRGLIHRARCELSPSESATISALEQLKNSAPDRYTKERSSIVVIGLSIHTAPVEMREKLAIPEAEWPRAIGELCGLNHIEEAAVLSTCNRMEIYVLALSQHRGVKEVTEWMSKTSGIPVSEICQHRFLLYNKDATQHIFEVSAGLDSLVLGEGQILAQVKQVVKVGQGVNGFGRNISGLFKHAITVGKRVRTETNIAAGAVSVSSAAVELALMKLPESSHASARMLIIGAGKMGKLVIKHLVAKGCNKMVVVNRSEERVTAIREEIPCVEITYRPLDEMLASAAEADVVFTSTASESPLFLKEHVETLPPASPEIGGVRLFVDISVPRNVGSCVNEVETARVYNVDDLKEVVAANKEDRLRKAMEAQTIIAEESNQFEAWRDSLETVPTIKKLRAYAERIRMAELEKCMSKMGDDINKKTTRAVDDLSRGIVNRFLHGPMQHLRCDGSDSRTLSETLENMHALNRMYGLEKDILEEKLKAMTSGQQK
;
A
#
# COMPACT_ATOMS: atom_id res chain seq x y z
N MET A 1 -17.57 -52.42 4.46
CA MET A 1 -16.80 -53.67 4.34
C MET A 1 -15.34 -53.33 4.37
N ALA A 2 -14.65 -53.77 5.42
CA ALA A 2 -13.20 -53.65 5.60
C ALA A 2 -12.48 -54.68 4.72
N VAL A 3 -11.29 -54.35 4.21
CA VAL A 3 -10.10 -55.21 4.31
C VAL A 3 -8.85 -54.32 4.33
N SER A 4 -7.98 -54.61 5.28
CA SER A 4 -6.68 -54.01 5.58
C SER A 4 -5.55 -54.98 5.21
N ASN A 5 -4.31 -54.50 5.32
CA ASN A 5 -3.02 -55.22 5.47
C ASN A 5 -2.27 -55.57 4.19
N ALA A 6 -0.93 -55.60 4.11
CA ALA A 6 0.22 -55.15 4.92
C ALA A 6 1.46 -55.80 4.24
N PHE A 7 2.65 -55.19 4.22
CA PHE A 7 3.99 -55.85 4.15
C PHE A 7 5.05 -54.72 4.26
N VAL A 8 5.73 -54.49 5.41
CA VAL A 8 7.01 -55.10 5.89
C VAL A 8 8.12 -55.02 4.83
N GLY A 9 9.35 -54.55 5.04
CA GLY A 9 10.16 -54.12 6.19
C GLY A 9 11.65 -54.09 5.75
N CYS A 10 12.43 -53.16 6.34
CA CYS A 10 13.91 -52.96 6.46
C CYS A 10 14.92 -54.05 5.99
N PRO A 11 16.23 -53.75 5.74
CA PRO A 11 17.11 -53.05 6.71
C PRO A 11 18.32 -52.20 6.21
N LYS A 12 18.97 -51.63 7.22
CA LYS A 12 20.17 -50.76 7.35
C LYS A 12 21.46 -51.22 6.64
N LEU A 13 22.36 -50.26 6.38
CA LEU A 13 23.82 -50.43 6.53
C LEU A 13 24.54 -49.10 6.82
N GLU A 14 25.10 -48.99 8.02
CA GLU A 14 26.19 -48.07 8.41
C GLU A 14 27.53 -48.81 8.23
N THR A 15 28.61 -48.10 7.89
CA THR A 15 29.93 -48.03 8.59
C THR A 15 31.13 -47.71 7.66
N LEU A 16 31.76 -46.56 7.93
CA LEU A 16 33.20 -46.30 8.21
C LEU A 16 34.30 -46.87 7.29
N LEU A 17 35.17 -45.99 6.74
CA LEU A 17 36.58 -45.81 7.17
C LEU A 17 37.39 -44.79 6.34
N ASN A 18 38.13 -43.96 7.10
CA ASN A 18 39.31 -43.13 6.86
C ASN A 18 40.15 -43.28 5.57
N HIS A 19 40.56 -42.15 4.98
CA HIS A 19 41.94 -41.60 5.01
C HIS A 19 42.09 -40.45 3.98
N HIS A 20 42.53 -39.27 4.43
CA HIS A 20 43.71 -38.56 3.90
C HIS A 20 43.79 -37.13 4.46
N THR A 21 44.79 -36.94 5.32
CA THR A 21 45.33 -35.68 5.80
C THR A 21 46.25 -35.06 4.75
N LEU A 22 46.10 -33.76 4.46
CA LEU A 22 47.14 -32.92 3.87
C LEU A 22 47.14 -31.55 4.56
N SER A 23 48.29 -31.23 5.15
CA SER A 23 48.65 -29.94 5.73
C SER A 23 48.94 -28.89 4.66
N SER A 24 48.62 -27.62 4.89
CA SER A 24 49.60 -26.51 4.92
C SER A 24 48.96 -25.13 5.06
N THR A 25 49.56 -24.35 5.98
CA THR A 25 49.80 -22.89 5.94
C THR A 25 48.62 -21.90 5.92
N SER A 26 48.36 -21.23 7.04
CA SER A 26 48.90 -19.87 7.29
C SER A 26 48.35 -19.28 8.60
N THR A 27 49.23 -19.13 9.58
CA THR A 27 49.01 -18.36 10.81
C THR A 27 50.13 -17.32 10.89
N LEU A 28 49.78 -16.04 10.92
CA LEU A 28 50.65 -14.97 11.34
C LEU A 28 49.84 -14.04 12.25
N GLN A 29 50.31 -13.89 13.49
CA GLN A 29 49.83 -12.94 14.48
C GLN A 29 50.95 -11.96 14.84
N THR A 30 50.56 -10.69 14.95
CA THR A 30 51.05 -9.62 15.85
C THR A 30 52.38 -8.87 15.53
N PRO A 31 52.65 -7.67 16.11
CA PRO A 31 51.77 -6.52 16.47
C PRO A 31 52.41 -5.10 16.25
N LEU A 32 51.65 -4.04 16.62
CA LEU A 32 52.06 -2.68 17.06
C LEU A 32 52.55 -1.62 16.04
N GLY A 33 51.93 -0.43 16.08
CA GLY A 33 52.47 0.80 15.47
C GLY A 33 51.47 1.96 15.38
N LEU A 34 51.58 2.89 16.34
CA LEU A 34 50.91 4.20 16.45
C LEU A 34 50.79 5.02 15.15
N ILE A 35 49.73 5.82 15.03
CA ILE A 35 49.72 7.28 14.75
C ILE A 35 48.27 7.79 14.93
N GLY A 36 48.12 8.91 15.65
CA GLY A 36 46.83 9.54 15.91
C GLY A 36 46.74 10.99 15.44
N VAL A 37 45.49 11.50 15.57
CA VAL A 37 45.06 12.90 15.80
C VAL A 37 44.97 13.82 14.55
N PRO A 38 44.02 14.82 14.46
CA PRO A 38 42.98 15.26 15.41
C PRO A 38 41.54 15.40 14.89
N ARG A 39 40.60 15.25 15.84
CA ARG A 39 39.33 15.99 15.94
C ARG A 39 39.62 17.45 16.30
N ASN A 40 38.94 18.41 15.66
CA ASN A 40 38.95 19.80 16.09
C ASN A 40 37.52 20.29 16.41
N ASN A 41 37.24 20.40 17.71
CA ASN A 41 36.10 21.13 18.26
C ASN A 41 36.65 22.42 18.85
N ARG A 42 36.30 23.58 18.29
CA ARG A 42 36.41 24.87 18.99
C ARG A 42 35.23 25.78 18.66
N THR A 43 34.45 26.01 19.71
CA THR A 43 33.56 27.15 19.90
C THR A 43 34.36 28.45 20.00
N ARG A 44 33.86 29.55 19.40
CA ARG A 44 33.80 30.87 20.06
C ARG A 44 32.93 31.86 19.27
N ARG A 45 32.06 32.52 20.05
CA ARG A 45 31.20 33.68 19.73
C ARG A 45 31.99 34.84 19.13
N GLY A 46 31.34 35.64 18.27
CA GLY A 46 31.72 37.05 18.08
C GLY A 46 31.15 37.75 16.86
N LEU A 47 30.17 38.63 17.12
CA LEU A 47 30.00 39.96 16.51
C LEU A 47 29.49 40.11 15.07
N ILE A 48 28.26 40.63 15.04
CA ILE A 48 27.58 41.31 13.94
C ILE A 48 28.39 42.56 13.56
N HIS A 49 28.79 42.67 12.29
CA HIS A 49 29.22 43.94 11.71
C HIS A 49 28.46 44.22 10.41
N ARG A 50 27.55 45.21 10.49
CA ARG A 50 26.90 45.87 9.36
C ARG A 50 27.95 46.68 8.60
N ALA A 51 28.27 46.29 7.37
CA ALA A 51 28.99 47.15 6.44
C ALA A 51 27.99 48.02 5.66
N ARG A 52 28.14 49.34 5.80
CA ARG A 52 27.49 50.39 4.99
C ARG A 52 27.94 50.24 3.54
N CYS A 53 26.98 50.25 2.61
CA CYS A 53 27.23 50.38 1.18
C CYS A 53 27.24 51.89 0.85
N GLU A 54 28.37 52.41 0.40
CA GLU A 54 28.45 53.75 -0.20
C GLU A 54 28.04 53.64 -1.68
N LEU A 55 27.11 54.51 -2.09
CA LEU A 55 26.62 54.64 -3.45
C LEU A 55 27.28 55.86 -4.10
N SER A 56 27.88 55.67 -5.27
CA SER A 56 28.01 56.71 -6.30
C SER A 56 27.69 56.10 -7.68
N PRO A 57 27.03 56.84 -8.59
CA PRO A 57 26.24 56.27 -9.66
C PRO A 57 27.04 56.10 -10.96
N SER A 58 26.91 54.94 -11.61
CA SER A 58 27.21 54.79 -13.02
C SER A 58 26.01 54.16 -13.72
N GLU A 59 25.34 54.97 -14.54
CA GLU A 59 24.26 54.59 -15.44
C GLU A 59 24.76 53.55 -16.45
N SER A 60 24.37 52.27 -16.33
CA SER A 60 24.20 51.33 -17.47
C SER A 60 23.79 49.89 -17.07
N ALA A 61 22.90 49.68 -16.08
CA ALA A 61 22.56 48.31 -15.69
C ALA A 61 21.12 48.12 -15.18
N THR A 62 20.12 48.64 -15.88
CA THR A 62 18.69 48.41 -15.52
C THR A 62 17.97 47.41 -16.42
N ILE A 63 18.60 46.89 -17.48
CA ILE A 63 17.98 45.88 -18.35
C ILE A 63 18.39 44.44 -17.97
N SER A 64 19.53 44.23 -17.29
CA SER A 64 20.04 42.88 -17.01
C SER A 64 19.40 42.19 -15.79
N ALA A 65 18.99 42.93 -14.75
CA ALA A 65 18.45 42.32 -13.53
C ALA A 65 17.03 41.75 -13.71
N LEU A 66 16.20 42.40 -14.54
CA LEU A 66 14.82 41.94 -14.81
C LEU A 66 14.81 40.73 -15.75
N GLU A 67 15.75 40.65 -16.70
CA GLU A 67 15.97 39.47 -17.56
C GLU A 67 16.60 38.31 -16.77
N GLN A 68 17.52 38.59 -15.84
CA GLN A 68 18.06 37.57 -14.93
C GLN A 68 17.01 37.01 -13.97
N LEU A 69 16.03 37.82 -13.54
CA LEU A 69 14.88 37.37 -12.75
C LEU A 69 13.86 36.58 -13.57
N LYS A 70 13.62 36.97 -14.85
CA LYS A 70 12.77 36.20 -15.77
C LYS A 70 13.34 34.82 -16.11
N ASN A 71 14.65 34.70 -16.22
CA ASN A 71 15.32 33.45 -16.59
C ASN A 71 15.65 32.52 -15.39
N SER A 72 15.40 32.94 -14.15
CA SER A 72 15.79 32.15 -12.96
C SER A 72 14.63 31.63 -12.10
N ALA A 73 13.39 32.09 -12.30
CA ALA A 73 12.27 31.78 -11.40
C ALA A 73 11.25 30.72 -11.88
N PRO A 74 10.91 30.54 -13.17
CA PRO A 74 9.96 29.50 -13.56
C PRO A 74 10.59 28.16 -13.92
N ASP A 75 11.86 28.14 -14.34
CA ASP A 75 12.46 26.99 -15.05
C ASP A 75 13.19 25.96 -14.16
N ARG A 76 13.45 26.29 -12.89
CA ARG A 76 14.03 25.32 -11.93
C ARG A 76 12.98 24.44 -11.25
N TYR A 77 11.70 24.82 -11.30
CA TYR A 77 10.62 24.15 -10.57
C TYR A 77 9.69 23.32 -11.46
N THR A 78 9.75 23.46 -12.78
CA THR A 78 8.89 22.75 -13.74
C THR A 78 9.40 21.36 -14.13
N LYS A 79 10.48 20.90 -13.49
CA LYS A 79 11.17 19.64 -13.81
C LYS A 79 11.21 18.65 -12.64
N GLU A 80 10.32 18.78 -11.65
CA GLU A 80 10.11 17.70 -10.68
C GLU A 80 9.31 16.59 -11.36
N ARG A 81 9.94 15.41 -11.48
CA ARG A 81 9.32 14.19 -12.01
C ARG A 81 8.21 13.77 -11.05
N SER A 82 7.01 13.52 -11.58
CA SER A 82 5.90 13.00 -10.78
C SER A 82 6.36 11.77 -10.01
N SER A 83 6.12 11.76 -8.71
CA SER A 83 6.64 10.73 -7.81
C SER A 83 5.49 9.97 -7.18
N ILE A 84 5.63 8.65 -7.06
CA ILE A 84 4.70 7.83 -6.28
C ILE A 84 5.08 8.01 -4.81
N VAL A 85 4.11 8.30 -3.95
CA VAL A 85 4.33 8.50 -2.52
C VAL A 85 3.33 7.68 -1.75
N VAL A 86 3.79 6.97 -0.72
CA VAL A 86 2.91 6.37 0.28
C VAL A 86 3.01 7.16 1.57
N ILE A 87 1.86 7.56 2.10
CA ILE A 87 1.73 8.36 3.31
C ILE A 87 0.71 7.68 4.19
N GLY A 88 1.03 7.38 5.44
CA GLY A 88 0.09 6.65 6.27
C GLY A 88 0.45 6.57 7.74
N LEU A 89 -0.36 5.78 8.44
CA LEU A 89 -0.15 5.37 9.82
C LEU A 89 -0.14 3.85 9.85
N SER A 90 0.90 3.27 10.44
CA SER A 90 1.04 1.82 10.60
C SER A 90 0.98 1.46 12.07
N ILE A 91 0.58 0.24 12.38
CA ILE A 91 0.64 -0.37 13.72
C ILE A 91 2.04 -0.34 14.35
N HIS A 92 3.09 -0.17 13.55
CA HIS A 92 4.47 -0.02 14.03
C HIS A 92 4.75 1.38 14.58
N THR A 93 4.05 2.39 14.08
CA THR A 93 4.32 3.80 14.39
C THR A 93 3.20 4.45 15.20
N ALA A 94 1.94 4.05 15.00
CA ALA A 94 0.76 4.69 15.59
C ALA A 94 -0.11 3.67 16.34
N PRO A 95 -0.63 4.02 17.54
CA PRO A 95 -1.54 3.16 18.28
C PRO A 95 -2.93 3.12 17.65
N VAL A 96 -3.73 2.11 17.99
CA VAL A 96 -5.08 1.92 17.43
C VAL A 96 -6.02 3.11 17.66
N GLU A 97 -5.97 3.81 18.81
CA GLU A 97 -6.80 5.01 19.07
C GLU A 97 -6.56 6.16 18.10
N MET A 98 -5.37 6.21 17.50
CA MET A 98 -5.04 7.18 16.47
C MET A 98 -5.48 6.66 15.09
N ARG A 99 -5.18 5.39 14.79
CA ARG A 99 -5.45 4.78 13.48
C ARG A 99 -6.94 4.68 13.18
N GLU A 100 -7.77 4.40 14.20
CA GLU A 100 -9.22 4.28 14.02
C GLU A 100 -9.89 5.59 13.57
N LYS A 101 -9.38 6.75 13.99
CA LYS A 101 -9.90 8.07 13.56
C LYS A 101 -9.64 8.36 12.08
N LEU A 102 -8.70 7.65 11.48
CA LEU A 102 -8.38 7.74 10.06
C LEU A 102 -8.87 6.52 9.28
N ALA A 103 -9.59 5.60 9.91
CA ALA A 103 -10.14 4.44 9.21
C ALA A 103 -11.23 4.90 8.24
N ILE A 104 -11.07 4.59 6.95
CA ILE A 104 -12.03 4.97 5.90
C ILE A 104 -12.75 3.70 5.41
N PRO A 105 -14.08 3.61 5.56
CA PRO A 105 -14.84 2.47 5.09
C PRO A 105 -14.84 2.37 3.57
N GLU A 106 -15.04 1.15 3.04
CA GLU A 106 -14.98 0.87 1.59
C GLU A 106 -15.92 1.76 0.76
N ALA A 107 -17.10 2.08 1.31
CA ALA A 107 -18.09 2.94 0.67
C ALA A 107 -17.59 4.38 0.43
N GLU A 108 -16.63 4.84 1.23
CA GLU A 108 -16.11 6.20 1.17
C GLU A 108 -14.81 6.31 0.36
N TRP A 109 -14.20 5.20 -0.06
CA TRP A 109 -12.97 5.25 -0.85
C TRP A 109 -13.09 6.10 -2.12
N PRO A 110 -14.18 6.01 -2.94
CA PRO A 110 -14.33 6.87 -4.11
C PRO A 110 -14.35 8.36 -3.77
N ARG A 111 -15.02 8.72 -2.67
CA ARG A 111 -15.09 10.09 -2.17
C ARG A 111 -13.71 10.57 -1.72
N ALA A 112 -13.03 9.78 -0.89
CA ALA A 112 -11.69 10.11 -0.39
C ALA A 112 -10.68 10.31 -1.54
N ILE A 113 -10.71 9.44 -2.55
CA ILE A 113 -9.88 9.59 -3.77
C ILE A 113 -10.23 10.87 -4.52
N GLY A 114 -11.52 11.21 -4.66
CA GLY A 114 -11.97 12.45 -5.30
C GLY A 114 -11.48 13.70 -4.55
N GLU A 115 -11.53 13.71 -3.22
CA GLU A 115 -11.02 14.81 -2.40
C GLU A 115 -9.50 14.95 -2.50
N LEU A 116 -8.77 13.83 -2.45
CA LEU A 116 -7.30 13.79 -2.57
C LEU A 116 -6.82 14.30 -3.94
N CYS A 117 -7.46 13.86 -5.03
CA CYS A 117 -7.16 14.36 -6.38
C CYS A 117 -7.66 15.79 -6.63
N GLY A 118 -8.45 16.37 -5.72
CA GLY A 118 -8.80 17.79 -5.74
C GLY A 118 -7.69 18.70 -5.23
N LEU A 119 -6.62 18.13 -4.65
CA LEU A 119 -5.45 18.87 -4.16
C LEU A 119 -4.53 19.25 -5.34
N ASN A 120 -3.87 20.40 -5.23
CA ASN A 120 -3.15 21.00 -6.37
C ASN A 120 -1.97 20.14 -6.88
N HIS A 121 -1.33 19.37 -6.00
CA HIS A 121 -0.13 18.60 -6.34
C HIS A 121 -0.38 17.10 -6.45
N ILE A 122 -1.64 16.64 -6.44
CA ILE A 122 -2.00 15.22 -6.45
C ILE A 122 -2.80 14.87 -7.71
N GLU A 123 -2.24 14.01 -8.56
CA GLU A 123 -2.86 13.59 -9.82
C GLU A 123 -3.70 12.32 -9.66
N GLU A 124 -3.17 11.35 -8.90
CA GLU A 124 -3.80 10.05 -8.68
C GLU A 124 -3.74 9.70 -7.20
N ALA A 125 -4.73 8.96 -6.70
CA ALA A 125 -4.79 8.53 -5.31
C ALA A 125 -5.44 7.16 -5.14
N ALA A 126 -5.05 6.45 -4.08
CA ALA A 126 -5.69 5.25 -3.58
C ALA A 126 -5.60 5.17 -2.06
N VAL A 127 -6.61 4.56 -1.44
CA VAL A 127 -6.71 4.38 0.02
C VAL A 127 -6.66 2.90 0.34
N LEU A 128 -5.77 2.52 1.27
CA LEU A 128 -5.65 1.18 1.83
C LEU A 128 -5.86 1.26 3.35
N SER A 129 -7.10 1.00 3.80
CA SER A 129 -7.52 1.14 5.20
C SER A 129 -7.81 -0.22 5.84
N THR A 130 -6.86 -0.77 6.60
CA THR A 130 -6.95 -2.08 7.27
C THR A 130 -6.91 -1.93 8.79
N CYS A 131 -7.10 -3.01 9.54
CA CYS A 131 -6.96 -3.01 11.00
C CYS A 131 -5.53 -2.71 11.49
N ASN A 132 -4.51 -2.82 10.62
CA ASN A 132 -3.09 -2.63 10.98
C ASN A 132 -2.47 -1.40 10.34
N ARG A 133 -3.10 -0.82 9.31
CA ARG A 133 -2.54 0.31 8.57
C ARG A 133 -3.63 1.15 7.93
N MET A 134 -3.38 2.44 7.86
CA MET A 134 -4.12 3.37 7.02
C MET A 134 -3.11 4.06 6.12
N GLU A 135 -3.08 3.69 4.84
CA GLU A 135 -2.11 4.17 3.87
C GLU A 135 -2.79 4.81 2.68
N ILE A 136 -2.23 5.93 2.24
CA ILE A 136 -2.66 6.69 1.08
C ILE A 136 -1.51 6.66 0.08
N TYR A 137 -1.77 6.09 -1.09
CA TYR A 137 -0.83 6.06 -2.20
C TYR A 137 -1.21 7.14 -3.19
N VAL A 138 -0.29 8.04 -3.50
CA VAL A 138 -0.55 9.18 -4.39
C VAL A 138 0.51 9.30 -5.47
N LEU A 139 0.11 9.83 -6.63
CA LEU A 139 1.04 10.36 -7.63
C LEU A 139 1.13 11.88 -7.43
N ALA A 140 2.25 12.36 -6.92
CA ALA A 140 2.46 13.76 -6.60
C ALA A 140 3.34 14.48 -7.65
N LEU A 141 2.93 15.68 -8.08
CA LEU A 141 3.73 16.54 -8.96
C LEU A 141 4.99 17.08 -8.26
N SER A 142 4.88 17.33 -6.94
CA SER A 142 5.99 17.74 -6.10
C SER A 142 5.93 16.97 -4.78
N GLN A 143 7.02 16.29 -4.43
CA GLN A 143 7.07 15.40 -3.27
C GLN A 143 6.72 16.13 -1.98
N HIS A 144 7.40 17.24 -1.68
CA HIS A 144 7.20 17.95 -0.42
C HIS A 144 5.82 18.60 -0.31
N ARG A 145 5.31 19.17 -1.42
CA ARG A 145 4.01 19.84 -1.41
C ARG A 145 2.86 18.83 -1.37
N GLY A 146 2.96 17.75 -2.16
CA GLY A 146 1.98 16.67 -2.13
C GLY A 146 1.89 16.02 -0.75
N VAL A 147 3.04 15.74 -0.10
CA VAL A 147 3.05 15.20 1.27
C VAL A 147 2.39 16.15 2.25
N LYS A 148 2.67 17.46 2.15
CA LYS A 148 2.06 18.46 3.02
C LYS A 148 0.53 18.47 2.85
N GLU A 149 0.04 18.58 1.61
CA GLU A 149 -1.40 18.65 1.31
C GLU A 149 -2.14 17.38 1.77
N VAL A 150 -1.57 16.19 1.54
CA VAL A 150 -2.17 14.93 2.00
C VAL A 150 -2.15 14.85 3.53
N THR A 151 -1.09 15.30 4.20
CA THR A 151 -1.04 15.31 5.67
C THR A 151 -2.09 16.26 6.27
N GLU A 152 -2.29 17.43 5.65
CA GLU A 152 -3.34 18.39 6.04
C GLU A 152 -4.74 17.80 5.81
N TRP A 153 -4.94 17.09 4.70
CA TRP A 153 -6.18 16.36 4.43
C TRP A 153 -6.42 15.27 5.50
N MET A 154 -5.41 14.46 5.84
CA MET A 154 -5.51 13.46 6.91
C MET A 154 -5.94 14.09 8.24
N SER A 155 -5.36 15.24 8.58
CA SER A 155 -5.69 16.00 9.80
C SER A 155 -7.14 16.48 9.78
N LYS A 156 -7.60 17.05 8.66
CA LYS A 156 -8.98 17.53 8.50
C LYS A 156 -10.00 16.40 8.60
N THR A 157 -9.71 15.24 8.01
CA THR A 157 -10.64 14.09 7.98
C THR A 157 -10.71 13.38 9.33
N SER A 158 -9.57 13.22 10.02
CA SER A 158 -9.52 12.50 11.30
C SER A 158 -9.74 13.38 12.54
N GLY A 159 -9.64 14.70 12.40
CA GLY A 159 -9.60 15.63 13.52
C GLY A 159 -8.30 15.61 14.34
N ILE A 160 -7.30 14.82 13.94
CA ILE A 160 -6.00 14.73 14.63
C ILE A 160 -5.12 15.91 14.18
N PRO A 161 -4.46 16.65 15.10
CA PRO A 161 -3.53 17.72 14.74
C PRO A 161 -2.40 17.25 13.80
N VAL A 162 -2.06 18.06 12.79
CA VAL A 162 -0.97 17.78 11.83
C VAL A 162 0.35 17.45 12.53
N SER A 163 0.67 18.12 13.64
CA SER A 163 1.89 17.88 14.42
C SER A 163 1.95 16.46 14.99
N GLU A 164 0.81 15.93 15.43
CA GLU A 164 0.69 14.59 16.00
C GLU A 164 0.77 13.53 14.90
N ILE A 165 0.08 13.75 13.77
CA ILE A 165 0.22 12.90 12.58
C ILE A 165 1.68 12.82 12.15
N CYS A 166 2.40 13.96 12.06
CA CYS A 166 3.80 13.99 11.66
C CYS A 166 4.74 13.16 12.55
N GLN A 167 4.43 12.99 13.85
CA GLN A 167 5.24 12.17 14.76
C GLN A 167 5.12 10.67 14.47
N HIS A 168 3.94 10.24 14.00
CA HIS A 168 3.63 8.84 13.73
C HIS A 168 3.56 8.49 12.23
N ARG A 169 3.80 9.48 11.35
CA ARG A 169 3.65 9.37 9.90
C ARG A 169 4.68 8.41 9.31
N PHE A 170 4.17 7.40 8.64
CA PHE A 170 4.91 6.57 7.70
C PHE A 170 4.97 7.25 6.33
N LEU A 171 6.16 7.30 5.72
CA LEU A 171 6.39 8.02 4.48
C LEU A 171 7.50 7.35 3.66
N LEU A 172 7.19 6.90 2.44
CA LEU A 172 8.16 6.38 1.48
C LEU A 172 7.88 6.94 0.07
N TYR A 173 8.91 6.93 -0.79
CA TYR A 173 8.88 7.51 -2.12
C TYR A 173 9.28 6.50 -3.20
N ASN A 174 8.66 6.61 -4.37
CA ASN A 174 8.98 5.91 -5.61
C ASN A 174 9.23 4.42 -5.36
N LYS A 175 10.44 3.94 -5.68
CA LYS A 175 10.81 2.53 -5.55
C LYS A 175 10.52 1.99 -4.15
N ASP A 176 10.80 2.75 -3.09
CA ASP A 176 10.54 2.31 -1.71
C ASP A 176 9.04 2.18 -1.43
N ALA A 177 8.21 3.06 -2.02
CA ALA A 177 6.76 2.93 -1.95
C ALA A 177 6.24 1.70 -2.71
N THR A 178 6.87 1.35 -3.84
CA THR A 178 6.51 0.13 -4.61
C THR A 178 6.91 -1.14 -3.90
N GLN A 179 8.13 -1.17 -3.37
CA GLN A 179 8.66 -2.24 -2.54
C GLN A 179 7.73 -2.48 -1.35
N HIS A 180 7.34 -1.41 -0.66
CA HIS A 180 6.46 -1.49 0.51
C HIS A 180 5.09 -2.11 0.20
N ILE A 181 4.38 -1.64 -0.83
CA ILE A 181 3.07 -2.23 -1.16
C ILE A 181 3.18 -3.70 -1.60
N PHE A 182 4.30 -4.10 -2.21
CA PHE A 182 4.57 -5.49 -2.55
C PHE A 182 4.81 -6.34 -1.30
N GLU A 183 5.59 -5.84 -0.33
CA GLU A 183 5.78 -6.48 0.98
C GLU A 183 4.46 -6.62 1.75
N VAL A 184 3.64 -5.57 1.75
CA VAL A 184 2.30 -5.55 2.35
C VAL A 184 1.40 -6.57 1.66
N SER A 185 1.38 -6.61 0.32
CA SER A 185 0.55 -7.54 -0.46
C SER A 185 0.99 -9.00 -0.34
N ALA A 186 2.29 -9.23 -0.16
CA ALA A 186 2.88 -10.52 0.17
C ALA A 186 2.57 -10.97 1.62
N GLY A 187 2.17 -10.03 2.48
CA GLY A 187 1.92 -10.27 3.90
C GLY A 187 3.19 -10.36 4.75
N LEU A 188 4.30 -9.78 4.29
CA LEU A 188 5.55 -9.68 5.06
C LEU A 188 5.44 -8.63 6.16
N ASP A 189 4.86 -7.48 5.80
CA ASP A 189 4.52 -6.40 6.71
C ASP A 189 3.07 -6.57 7.19
N SER A 190 2.79 -7.63 7.95
CA SER A 190 1.54 -7.79 8.68
C SER A 190 1.86 -8.23 10.10
N LEU A 191 0.94 -8.00 11.05
CA LEU A 191 1.04 -8.61 12.38
C LEU A 191 1.33 -10.09 12.22
N VAL A 192 0.56 -10.75 11.35
CA VAL A 192 0.77 -12.15 11.02
C VAL A 192 1.24 -12.35 9.60
N LEU A 193 2.38 -13.02 9.48
CA LEU A 193 3.01 -13.29 8.19
C LEU A 193 2.12 -14.10 7.26
N GLY A 194 2.11 -13.71 6.00
CA GLY A 194 1.46 -14.48 4.93
C GLY A 194 -0.06 -14.48 5.00
N GLU A 195 -0.66 -13.67 5.88
CA GLU A 195 -2.11 -13.62 6.06
C GLU A 195 -2.83 -13.29 4.75
N GLY A 196 -3.82 -14.13 4.43
CA GLY A 196 -4.65 -14.09 3.24
C GLY A 196 -5.31 -12.75 2.93
N GLN A 197 -5.65 -12.00 3.98
CA GLN A 197 -6.63 -10.93 3.97
C GLN A 197 -6.15 -9.64 3.31
N ILE A 198 -4.89 -9.24 3.54
CA ILE A 198 -4.34 -8.00 2.97
C ILE A 198 -4.38 -8.04 1.45
N LEU A 199 -3.97 -9.15 0.82
CA LEU A 199 -4.08 -9.32 -0.63
C LEU A 199 -5.53 -9.25 -1.14
N ALA A 200 -6.50 -9.76 -0.37
CA ALA A 200 -7.90 -9.66 -0.72
C ALA A 200 -8.38 -8.20 -0.67
N GLN A 201 -7.86 -7.42 0.26
CA GLN A 201 -8.15 -6.00 0.38
C GLN A 201 -7.53 -5.18 -0.76
N VAL A 202 -6.28 -5.45 -1.14
CA VAL A 202 -5.65 -4.81 -2.31
C VAL A 202 -6.44 -5.10 -3.58
N LYS A 203 -6.95 -6.33 -3.76
CA LYS A 203 -7.89 -6.66 -4.85
C LYS A 203 -9.18 -5.84 -4.78
N GLN A 204 -9.71 -5.61 -3.58
CA GLN A 204 -10.92 -4.81 -3.41
C GLN A 204 -10.67 -3.34 -3.76
N VAL A 205 -9.53 -2.77 -3.40
CA VAL A 205 -9.14 -1.41 -3.79
C VAL A 205 -9.12 -1.27 -5.31
N VAL A 206 -8.50 -2.22 -6.03
CA VAL A 206 -8.51 -2.21 -7.51
C VAL A 206 -9.93 -2.34 -8.07
N LYS A 207 -10.77 -3.18 -7.46
CA LYS A 207 -12.15 -3.40 -7.92
C LYS A 207 -13.02 -2.14 -7.74
N VAL A 208 -12.93 -1.48 -6.58
CA VAL A 208 -13.69 -0.25 -6.29
C VAL A 208 -13.13 0.94 -7.08
N GLY A 209 -11.81 1.01 -7.24
CA GLY A 209 -11.14 2.05 -8.03
C GLY A 209 -11.47 1.98 -9.53
N GLN A 210 -11.92 0.82 -10.05
CA GLN A 210 -12.44 0.73 -11.41
C GLN A 210 -13.75 1.54 -11.54
N GLY A 211 -13.63 2.77 -12.00
CA GLY A 211 -14.73 3.73 -12.12
C GLY A 211 -14.49 5.06 -11.40
N VAL A 212 -13.39 5.17 -10.65
CA VAL A 212 -12.99 6.41 -9.97
C VAL A 212 -11.94 7.12 -10.81
N ASN A 213 -12.23 8.34 -11.27
CA ASN A 213 -11.32 9.11 -12.14
C ASN A 213 -9.93 9.35 -11.50
N GLY A 214 -9.86 9.50 -10.17
CA GLY A 214 -8.60 9.68 -9.44
C GLY A 214 -7.77 8.39 -9.25
N PHE A 215 -8.32 7.21 -9.57
CA PHE A 215 -7.56 5.96 -9.55
C PHE A 215 -6.87 5.74 -10.90
N GLY A 216 -5.89 6.60 -11.18
CA GLY A 216 -5.25 6.70 -12.49
C GLY A 216 -4.31 5.55 -12.84
N ARG A 217 -3.57 5.71 -13.93
CA ARG A 217 -2.82 4.60 -14.56
C ARG A 217 -1.63 4.14 -13.71
N ASN A 218 -0.93 5.06 -13.05
CA ASN A 218 0.25 4.74 -12.26
C ASN A 218 -0.14 3.98 -10.99
N ILE A 219 -1.09 4.51 -10.23
CA ILE A 219 -1.57 3.91 -8.98
C ILE A 219 -2.35 2.62 -9.25
N SER A 220 -3.23 2.59 -10.26
CA SER A 220 -3.93 1.35 -10.61
C SER A 220 -2.99 0.27 -11.13
N GLY A 221 -1.95 0.64 -11.88
CA GLY A 221 -0.88 -0.26 -12.30
C GLY A 221 -0.12 -0.83 -11.11
N LEU A 222 0.27 0.03 -10.16
CA LEU A 222 0.96 -0.38 -8.93
C LEU A 222 0.16 -1.41 -8.14
N PHE A 223 -1.11 -1.14 -7.88
CA PHE A 223 -1.96 -2.06 -7.13
C PHE A 223 -2.24 -3.37 -7.89
N LYS A 224 -2.39 -3.33 -9.22
CA LYS A 224 -2.52 -4.55 -10.04
C LYS A 224 -1.25 -5.40 -9.99
N HIS A 225 -0.08 -4.77 -10.08
CA HIS A 225 1.21 -5.45 -9.97
C HIS A 225 1.37 -6.04 -8.57
N ALA A 226 1.01 -5.30 -7.53
CA ALA A 226 1.04 -5.78 -6.14
C ALA A 226 0.17 -7.03 -5.93
N ILE A 227 -0.96 -7.16 -6.63
CA ILE A 227 -1.79 -8.38 -6.61
C ILE A 227 -1.04 -9.56 -7.26
N THR A 228 -0.32 -9.33 -8.36
CA THR A 228 0.50 -10.34 -9.02
C THR A 228 1.61 -10.81 -8.08
N VAL A 229 2.37 -9.88 -7.50
CA VAL A 229 3.44 -10.20 -6.54
C VAL A 229 2.91 -10.97 -5.33
N GLY A 230 1.82 -10.49 -4.72
CA GLY A 230 1.24 -11.16 -3.55
C GLY A 230 0.72 -12.56 -3.86
N LYS A 231 0.23 -12.83 -5.09
CA LYS A 231 -0.10 -14.20 -5.52
C LYS A 231 1.15 -15.05 -5.70
N ARG A 232 2.14 -14.52 -6.44
CA ARG A 232 3.38 -15.21 -6.79
C ARG A 232 4.16 -15.61 -5.55
N VAL A 233 4.36 -14.69 -4.61
CA VAL A 233 5.01 -14.98 -3.31
C VAL A 233 4.28 -16.09 -2.57
N ARG A 234 2.94 -16.10 -2.53
CA ARG A 234 2.19 -17.16 -1.81
C ARG A 234 2.25 -18.53 -2.48
N THR A 235 2.37 -18.58 -3.81
CA THR A 235 2.44 -19.84 -4.55
C THR A 235 3.85 -20.40 -4.61
N GLU A 236 4.86 -19.54 -4.70
CA GLU A 236 6.27 -19.93 -4.84
C GLU A 236 6.98 -20.06 -3.48
N THR A 237 6.45 -19.46 -2.43
CA THR A 237 7.02 -19.57 -1.07
C THR A 237 6.06 -20.25 -0.11
N ASN A 238 6.60 -20.88 0.93
CA ASN A 238 5.81 -21.46 2.03
C ASN A 238 5.35 -20.41 3.06
N ILE A 239 5.22 -19.14 2.66
CA ILE A 239 4.82 -18.07 3.59
C ILE A 239 3.39 -18.24 4.09
N ALA A 240 2.49 -18.76 3.25
CA ALA A 240 1.09 -19.03 3.63
C ALA A 240 0.94 -20.30 4.48
N ALA A 241 1.90 -21.23 4.39
CA ALA A 241 1.85 -22.49 5.14
C ALA A 241 2.09 -22.23 6.63
N GLY A 242 1.07 -22.51 7.45
CA GLY A 242 1.10 -22.23 8.89
C GLY A 242 0.96 -20.74 9.23
N ALA A 243 0.53 -19.89 8.29
CA ALA A 243 0.23 -18.50 8.56
C ALA A 243 -0.90 -18.42 9.60
N VAL A 244 -0.56 -17.92 10.78
CA VAL A 244 -1.53 -17.50 11.80
C VAL A 244 -2.37 -16.35 11.18
N SER A 245 -3.59 -16.11 11.62
CA SER A 245 -4.43 -14.97 11.21
C SER A 245 -4.67 -14.06 12.41
N VAL A 246 -5.14 -12.83 12.20
CA VAL A 246 -5.54 -11.96 13.32
C VAL A 246 -6.57 -12.66 14.22
N SER A 247 -7.53 -13.35 13.62
CA SER A 247 -8.54 -14.13 14.34
C SER A 247 -7.96 -15.30 15.15
N SER A 248 -6.91 -15.96 14.66
CA SER A 248 -6.28 -17.05 15.41
C SER A 248 -5.40 -16.52 16.53
N ALA A 249 -4.65 -15.43 16.29
CA ALA A 249 -3.89 -14.74 17.32
C ALA A 249 -4.81 -14.23 18.44
N ALA A 250 -6.03 -13.77 18.11
CA ALA A 250 -7.02 -13.38 19.10
C ALA A 250 -7.49 -14.54 19.97
N VAL A 251 -7.74 -15.72 19.38
CA VAL A 251 -8.10 -16.93 20.14
C VAL A 251 -6.93 -17.39 21.01
N GLU A 252 -5.71 -17.37 20.49
CA GLU A 252 -4.52 -17.74 21.27
C GLU A 252 -4.23 -16.75 22.40
N LEU A 253 -4.43 -15.45 22.18
CA LEU A 253 -4.31 -14.45 23.24
C LEU A 253 -5.35 -14.70 24.33
N ALA A 254 -6.61 -14.94 23.95
CA ALA A 254 -7.67 -15.22 24.93
C ALA A 254 -7.31 -16.44 25.80
N LEU A 255 -6.89 -17.54 25.18
CA LEU A 255 -6.48 -18.75 25.91
C LEU A 255 -5.25 -18.50 26.78
N MET A 256 -4.25 -17.76 26.30
CA MET A 256 -3.05 -17.43 27.08
C MET A 256 -3.36 -16.62 28.35
N LYS A 257 -4.40 -15.79 28.32
CA LYS A 257 -4.81 -14.96 29.47
C LYS A 257 -5.78 -15.68 30.40
N LEU A 258 -6.41 -16.77 29.96
CA LEU A 258 -7.23 -17.62 30.81
C LEU A 258 -6.36 -18.61 31.61
N PRO A 259 -6.80 -19.03 32.81
CA PRO A 259 -6.18 -20.16 33.49
C PRO A 259 -6.32 -21.44 32.67
N GLU A 260 -5.25 -22.25 32.54
CA GLU A 260 -5.26 -23.47 31.72
C GLU A 260 -6.38 -24.45 32.08
N SER A 261 -6.72 -24.55 33.36
CA SER A 261 -7.80 -25.41 33.88
C SER A 261 -9.19 -25.01 33.36
N SER A 262 -9.36 -23.77 32.91
CA SER A 262 -10.63 -23.20 32.50
C SER A 262 -10.87 -23.19 30.98
N HIS A 263 -9.88 -23.59 30.18
CA HIS A 263 -9.99 -23.56 28.71
C HIS A 263 -11.20 -24.33 28.16
N ALA A 264 -11.57 -25.44 28.80
CA ALA A 264 -12.69 -26.27 28.39
C ALA A 264 -14.05 -25.79 28.93
N SER A 265 -14.09 -25.07 30.06
CA SER A 265 -15.32 -24.60 30.70
C SER A 265 -15.67 -23.13 30.38
N ALA A 266 -14.71 -22.35 29.87
CA ALA A 266 -14.89 -20.94 29.55
C ALA A 266 -15.98 -20.72 28.49
N ARG A 267 -16.94 -19.85 28.81
CA ARG A 267 -18.08 -19.53 27.95
C ARG A 267 -17.68 -18.50 26.90
N MET A 268 -17.70 -18.91 25.63
CA MET A 268 -17.27 -18.10 24.49
C MET A 268 -18.45 -17.37 23.84
N LEU A 269 -18.33 -16.05 23.70
CA LEU A 269 -19.25 -15.19 22.96
C LEU A 269 -18.54 -14.53 21.78
N ILE A 270 -19.15 -14.57 20.60
CA ILE A 270 -18.67 -13.89 19.40
C ILE A 270 -19.74 -12.89 18.94
N ILE A 271 -19.35 -11.63 18.78
CA ILE A 271 -20.21 -10.55 18.31
C ILE A 271 -19.76 -10.18 16.90
N GLY A 272 -20.64 -10.46 15.93
CA GLY A 272 -20.38 -10.32 14.50
C GLY A 272 -20.04 -11.66 13.85
N ALA A 273 -20.87 -12.08 12.89
CA ALA A 273 -20.67 -13.30 12.11
C ALA A 273 -20.13 -13.01 10.70
N GLY A 274 -19.23 -12.03 10.60
CA GLY A 274 -18.54 -11.66 9.36
C GLY A 274 -17.40 -12.62 9.00
N LYS A 275 -16.54 -12.21 8.06
CA LYS A 275 -15.34 -12.97 7.69
C LYS A 275 -14.44 -13.24 8.91
N MET A 276 -14.24 -12.23 9.75
CA MET A 276 -13.41 -12.31 10.97
C MET A 276 -14.05 -13.21 12.03
N GLY A 277 -15.32 -12.99 12.38
CA GLY A 277 -16.03 -13.83 13.34
C GLY A 277 -16.06 -15.30 12.94
N LYS A 278 -16.28 -15.61 11.66
CA LYS A 278 -16.20 -16.98 11.15
C LYS A 278 -14.82 -17.61 11.35
N LEU A 279 -13.74 -16.85 11.16
CA LEU A 279 -12.38 -17.33 11.42
C LEU A 279 -12.12 -17.54 12.92
N VAL A 280 -12.62 -16.66 13.79
CA VAL A 280 -12.56 -16.86 15.25
C VAL A 280 -13.23 -18.17 15.64
N ILE A 281 -14.45 -18.42 15.14
CA ILE A 281 -15.19 -19.67 15.36
C ILE A 281 -14.33 -20.88 14.93
N LYS A 282 -13.80 -20.90 13.70
CA LYS A 282 -12.97 -22.02 13.21
C LYS A 282 -11.76 -22.29 14.10
N HIS A 283 -11.11 -21.25 14.63
CA HIS A 283 -9.95 -21.43 15.51
C HIS A 283 -10.34 -21.87 16.92
N LEU A 284 -11.47 -21.39 17.46
CA LEU A 284 -12.04 -21.89 18.72
C LEU A 284 -12.33 -23.40 18.61
N VAL A 285 -12.96 -23.84 17.51
CA VAL A 285 -13.21 -25.26 17.24
C VAL A 285 -11.92 -26.06 17.18
N ALA A 286 -10.90 -25.55 16.46
CA ALA A 286 -9.60 -26.22 16.36
C ALA A 286 -8.86 -26.34 17.72
N LYS A 287 -9.14 -25.45 18.67
CA LYS A 287 -8.62 -25.50 20.04
C LYS A 287 -9.53 -26.28 21.01
N GLY A 288 -10.58 -26.93 20.51
CA GLY A 288 -11.44 -27.83 21.28
C GLY A 288 -12.70 -27.19 21.88
N CYS A 289 -13.03 -25.94 21.54
CA CYS A 289 -14.27 -25.30 21.98
C CYS A 289 -15.48 -25.94 21.26
N ASN A 290 -16.39 -26.52 22.03
CA ASN A 290 -17.56 -27.25 21.52
C ASN A 290 -18.89 -26.49 21.63
N LYS A 291 -18.92 -25.39 22.40
CA LYS A 291 -20.10 -24.56 22.61
C LYS A 291 -19.75 -23.08 22.57
N MET A 292 -20.53 -22.30 21.83
CA MET A 292 -20.37 -20.85 21.74
C MET A 292 -21.67 -20.14 21.39
N VAL A 293 -21.78 -18.89 21.83
CA VAL A 293 -22.88 -17.99 21.48
C VAL A 293 -22.39 -17.03 20.40
N VAL A 294 -23.20 -16.83 19.36
CA VAL A 294 -22.91 -15.89 18.27
C VAL A 294 -24.01 -14.86 18.18
N VAL A 295 -23.66 -13.62 18.48
CA VAL A 295 -24.53 -12.45 18.33
C VAL A 295 -24.33 -11.84 16.95
N ASN A 296 -25.40 -11.67 16.18
CA ASN A 296 -25.32 -11.07 14.86
C ASN A 296 -26.62 -10.37 14.46
N ARG A 297 -26.55 -9.42 13.51
CA ARG A 297 -27.76 -8.77 12.96
C ARG A 297 -28.60 -9.69 12.07
N SER A 298 -27.97 -10.66 11.42
CA SER A 298 -28.60 -11.58 10.47
C SER A 298 -28.43 -13.01 10.96
N GLU A 299 -29.54 -13.66 11.27
CA GLU A 299 -29.59 -15.06 11.65
C GLU A 299 -29.09 -15.97 10.52
N GLU A 300 -29.49 -15.66 9.28
CA GLU A 300 -29.11 -16.43 8.08
C GLU A 300 -27.59 -16.66 7.98
N ARG A 301 -26.77 -15.63 8.30
CA ARG A 301 -25.31 -15.77 8.31
C ARG A 301 -24.82 -16.75 9.37
N VAL A 302 -25.44 -16.78 10.54
CA VAL A 302 -25.06 -17.69 11.63
C VAL A 302 -25.51 -19.11 11.31
N THR A 303 -26.70 -19.27 10.73
CA THR A 303 -27.20 -20.56 10.24
C THR A 303 -26.28 -21.14 9.16
N ALA A 304 -25.84 -20.35 8.18
CA ALA A 304 -24.88 -20.79 7.17
C ALA A 304 -23.53 -21.23 7.77
N ILE A 305 -23.05 -20.56 8.83
CA ILE A 305 -21.83 -20.99 9.54
C ILE A 305 -22.05 -22.30 10.28
N ARG A 306 -23.22 -22.49 10.91
CA ARG A 306 -23.60 -23.72 11.60
C ARG A 306 -23.64 -24.92 10.65
N GLU A 307 -24.16 -24.73 9.44
CA GLU A 307 -24.18 -25.77 8.39
C GLU A 307 -22.79 -26.16 7.91
N GLU A 308 -21.86 -25.20 7.82
CA GLU A 308 -20.46 -25.47 7.43
C GLU A 308 -19.65 -26.15 8.54
N ILE A 309 -20.04 -25.98 9.81
CA ILE A 309 -19.33 -26.49 10.99
C ILE A 309 -20.30 -27.26 11.90
N PRO A 310 -20.76 -28.46 11.49
CA PRO A 310 -21.80 -29.19 12.21
C PRO A 310 -21.33 -29.80 13.54
N CYS A 311 -20.02 -29.82 13.80
CA CYS A 311 -19.42 -30.47 14.96
C CYS A 311 -19.53 -29.68 16.27
N VAL A 312 -20.15 -28.49 16.27
CA VAL A 312 -20.12 -27.53 17.39
C VAL A 312 -21.50 -26.92 17.62
N GLU A 313 -21.85 -26.72 18.89
CA GLU A 313 -23.09 -26.05 19.30
C GLU A 313 -22.93 -24.53 19.16
N ILE A 314 -23.55 -23.96 18.12
CA ILE A 314 -23.59 -22.52 17.88
C ILE A 314 -25.00 -21.99 18.17
N THR A 315 -25.15 -21.27 19.28
CA THR A 315 -26.41 -20.58 19.64
C THR A 315 -26.44 -19.19 19.03
N TYR A 316 -27.46 -18.91 18.22
CA TYR A 316 -27.68 -17.57 17.68
C TYR A 316 -28.38 -16.67 18.72
N ARG A 317 -27.95 -15.41 18.80
CA ARG A 317 -28.62 -14.36 19.55
C ARG A 317 -28.73 -13.08 18.70
N PRO A 318 -29.86 -12.35 18.75
CA PRO A 318 -29.98 -11.06 18.08
C PRO A 318 -29.09 -10.00 18.75
N LEU A 319 -28.80 -8.92 18.03
CA LEU A 319 -27.93 -7.83 18.53
C LEU A 319 -28.49 -7.15 19.80
N ASP A 320 -29.81 -7.10 19.94
CA ASP A 320 -30.47 -6.49 21.12
C ASP A 320 -30.22 -7.30 22.41
N GLU A 321 -29.92 -8.59 22.28
CA GLU A 321 -29.56 -9.48 23.39
C GLU A 321 -28.05 -9.51 23.67
N MET A 322 -27.27 -8.59 23.08
CA MET A 322 -25.81 -8.55 23.22
C MET A 322 -25.36 -8.42 24.67
N LEU A 323 -25.95 -7.50 25.44
CA LEU A 323 -25.55 -7.28 26.84
C LEU A 323 -25.91 -8.47 27.74
N ALA A 324 -27.10 -9.07 27.52
CA ALA A 324 -27.51 -10.28 28.23
C ALA A 324 -26.56 -11.45 27.91
N SER A 325 -26.19 -11.61 26.65
CA SER A 325 -25.23 -12.63 26.22
C SER A 325 -23.83 -12.38 26.81
N ALA A 326 -23.42 -11.12 26.92
CA ALA A 326 -22.13 -10.75 27.54
C ALA A 326 -22.12 -11.05 29.04
N ALA A 327 -23.25 -10.86 29.75
CA ALA A 327 -23.38 -11.23 31.17
C ALA A 327 -23.12 -12.73 31.40
N GLU A 328 -23.54 -13.57 30.45
CA GLU A 328 -23.36 -15.02 30.50
C GLU A 328 -22.01 -15.51 29.94
N ALA A 329 -21.19 -14.62 29.39
CA ALA A 329 -19.92 -14.99 28.76
C ALA A 329 -18.72 -14.70 29.66
N ASP A 330 -17.67 -15.51 29.50
CA ASP A 330 -16.37 -15.33 30.15
C ASP A 330 -15.39 -14.61 29.22
N VAL A 331 -15.46 -14.93 27.92
CA VAL A 331 -14.67 -14.28 26.87
C VAL A 331 -15.61 -13.76 25.78
N VAL A 332 -15.44 -12.50 25.42
CA VAL A 332 -16.23 -11.79 24.40
C VAL A 332 -15.31 -11.37 23.26
N PHE A 333 -15.52 -11.94 22.08
CA PHE A 333 -14.85 -11.54 20.84
C PHE A 333 -15.71 -10.53 20.08
N THR A 334 -15.19 -9.35 19.77
CA THR A 334 -15.90 -8.36 18.94
C THR A 334 -15.24 -8.23 17.57
N SER A 335 -16.05 -8.36 16.51
CA SER A 335 -15.57 -8.34 15.12
C SER A 335 -16.59 -7.74 14.14
N THR A 336 -17.26 -6.66 14.55
CA THR A 336 -18.26 -5.96 13.73
C THR A 336 -17.67 -4.77 12.97
N ALA A 337 -18.42 -4.26 11.99
CA ALA A 337 -18.11 -3.03 11.26
C ALA A 337 -18.78 -1.78 11.88
N SER A 338 -19.05 -1.78 13.19
CA SER A 338 -19.58 -0.60 13.88
C SER A 338 -18.51 0.49 13.97
N GLU A 339 -18.88 1.74 13.67
CA GLU A 339 -18.01 2.92 13.81
C GLU A 339 -17.97 3.44 15.25
N SER A 340 -19.02 3.16 16.04
CA SER A 340 -19.08 3.48 17.47
C SER A 340 -18.85 2.22 18.32
N PRO A 341 -18.23 2.36 19.52
CA PRO A 341 -18.12 1.26 20.47
C PRO A 341 -19.49 0.68 20.84
N LEU A 342 -19.56 -0.65 20.91
CA LEU A 342 -20.70 -1.43 21.36
C LEU A 342 -20.72 -1.55 22.90
N PHE A 343 -19.54 -1.65 23.51
CA PHE A 343 -19.37 -1.69 24.96
C PHE A 343 -18.71 -0.41 25.47
N LEU A 344 -19.36 0.21 26.44
CA LEU A 344 -18.85 1.33 27.22
C LEU A 344 -18.79 0.91 28.70
N LYS A 345 -18.07 1.68 29.50
CA LYS A 345 -17.89 1.42 30.93
C LYS A 345 -19.23 1.19 31.66
N GLU A 346 -20.21 2.06 31.42
CA GLU A 346 -21.55 1.98 32.01
C GLU A 346 -22.27 0.66 31.71
N HIS A 347 -22.11 0.09 30.52
CA HIS A 347 -22.70 -1.18 30.16
C HIS A 347 -22.04 -2.33 30.91
N VAL A 348 -20.71 -2.31 31.01
CA VAL A 348 -19.93 -3.41 31.58
C VAL A 348 -19.98 -3.45 33.10
N GLU A 349 -20.07 -2.28 33.76
CA GLU A 349 -20.23 -2.20 35.23
C GLU A 349 -21.52 -2.84 35.73
N THR A 350 -22.58 -2.87 34.90
CA THR A 350 -23.86 -3.51 35.25
C THR A 350 -23.85 -5.03 35.07
N LEU A 351 -22.84 -5.58 34.39
CA LEU A 351 -22.76 -7.02 34.15
C LEU A 351 -22.33 -7.76 35.43
N PRO A 352 -22.88 -8.96 35.69
CA PRO A 352 -22.35 -9.81 36.74
C PRO A 352 -20.87 -10.16 36.44
N PRO A 353 -20.06 -10.39 37.48
CA PRO A 353 -18.69 -10.91 37.30
C PRO A 353 -18.69 -12.18 36.46
N ALA A 354 -17.59 -12.43 35.77
CA ALA A 354 -17.41 -13.69 35.03
C ALA A 354 -17.30 -14.88 35.99
N SER A 355 -17.22 -16.10 35.44
CA SER A 355 -17.11 -17.30 36.27
C SER A 355 -15.93 -17.21 37.24
N PRO A 356 -16.10 -17.57 38.52
CA PRO A 356 -14.97 -17.69 39.46
C PRO A 356 -13.88 -18.65 38.97
N GLU A 357 -14.24 -19.64 38.13
CA GLU A 357 -13.29 -20.59 37.54
C GLU A 357 -12.23 -19.92 36.65
N ILE A 358 -12.55 -18.74 36.09
CA ILE A 358 -11.62 -17.93 35.30
C ILE A 358 -11.06 -16.73 36.07
N GLY A 359 -11.27 -16.68 37.39
CA GLY A 359 -10.83 -15.58 38.25
C GLY A 359 -11.79 -14.40 38.33
N GLY A 360 -13.03 -14.53 37.84
CA GLY A 360 -14.07 -13.49 37.95
C GLY A 360 -13.91 -12.29 37.02
N VAL A 361 -12.93 -12.33 36.11
CA VAL A 361 -12.60 -11.24 35.19
C VAL A 361 -13.00 -11.59 33.77
N ARG A 362 -13.90 -10.82 33.17
CA ARG A 362 -14.35 -11.01 31.79
C ARG A 362 -13.31 -10.47 30.80
N LEU A 363 -12.98 -11.26 29.80
CA LEU A 363 -12.04 -10.85 28.75
C LEU A 363 -12.79 -10.33 27.53
N PHE A 364 -12.47 -9.12 27.09
CA PHE A 364 -12.95 -8.54 25.83
C PHE A 364 -11.78 -8.53 24.84
N VAL A 365 -11.92 -9.28 23.75
CA VAL A 365 -10.92 -9.37 22.68
C VAL A 365 -11.49 -8.71 21.43
N ASP A 366 -11.07 -7.48 21.20
CA ASP A 366 -11.55 -6.64 20.11
C ASP A 366 -10.60 -6.68 18.91
N ILE A 367 -11.08 -7.29 17.83
CA ILE A 367 -10.35 -7.38 16.55
C ILE A 367 -10.90 -6.42 15.48
N SER A 368 -11.76 -5.48 15.88
CA SER A 368 -12.32 -4.45 15.01
C SER A 368 -11.54 -3.14 15.04
N VAL A 369 -11.51 -2.45 13.90
CA VAL A 369 -11.02 -1.07 13.76
C VAL A 369 -11.97 -0.34 12.81
N PRO A 370 -12.74 0.67 13.27
CA PRO A 370 -12.79 1.23 14.63
C PRO A 370 -13.18 0.22 15.72
N ARG A 371 -12.73 0.48 16.95
CA ARG A 371 -12.93 -0.43 18.08
C ARG A 371 -14.40 -0.55 18.45
N ASN A 372 -14.82 -1.78 18.73
CA ASN A 372 -16.15 -2.11 19.24
C ASN A 372 -16.19 -2.07 20.78
N VAL A 373 -15.05 -2.03 21.46
CA VAL A 373 -14.98 -1.89 22.92
C VAL A 373 -14.27 -0.58 23.27
N GLY A 374 -14.95 0.27 24.04
CA GLY A 374 -14.37 1.54 24.49
C GLY A 374 -13.19 1.31 25.43
N SER A 375 -12.15 2.14 25.32
CA SER A 375 -10.95 2.04 26.17
C SER A 375 -11.25 2.16 27.67
N CYS A 376 -12.30 2.91 28.02
CA CYS A 376 -12.79 3.07 29.40
C CYS A 376 -13.26 1.77 30.06
N VAL A 377 -13.57 0.71 29.29
CA VAL A 377 -13.97 -0.59 29.85
C VAL A 377 -12.85 -1.23 30.65
N ASN A 378 -11.58 -0.93 30.36
CA ASN A 378 -10.44 -1.47 31.10
C ASN A 378 -10.28 -0.87 32.51
N GLU A 379 -11.07 0.16 32.85
CA GLU A 379 -11.14 0.73 34.20
C GLU A 379 -12.01 -0.09 35.15
N VAL A 380 -12.83 -1.01 34.62
CA VAL A 380 -13.70 -1.89 35.41
C VAL A 380 -12.87 -3.06 35.94
N GLU A 381 -12.85 -3.25 37.27
CA GLU A 381 -11.99 -4.25 37.92
C GLU A 381 -12.25 -5.70 37.43
N THR A 382 -13.50 -6.00 37.08
CA THR A 382 -13.95 -7.31 36.61
C THR A 382 -13.88 -7.47 35.08
N ALA A 383 -13.21 -6.56 34.37
CA ALA A 383 -13.06 -6.63 32.93
C ALA A 383 -11.62 -6.34 32.46
N ARG A 384 -11.21 -6.98 31.38
CA ARG A 384 -9.95 -6.69 30.67
C ARG A 384 -10.22 -6.55 29.19
N VAL A 385 -9.62 -5.55 28.57
CA VAL A 385 -9.76 -5.29 27.13
C VAL A 385 -8.43 -5.53 26.43
N TYR A 386 -8.48 -6.30 25.35
CA TYR A 386 -7.40 -6.50 24.42
C TYR A 386 -7.84 -6.06 23.05
N ASN A 387 -7.01 -5.30 22.36
CA ASN A 387 -7.24 -4.85 20.99
C ASN A 387 -6.23 -5.48 20.02
N VAL A 388 -6.31 -5.09 18.74
CA VAL A 388 -5.41 -5.61 17.69
C VAL A 388 -3.92 -5.36 17.96
N ASP A 389 -3.55 -4.32 18.72
CA ASP A 389 -2.16 -4.02 19.05
C ASP A 389 -1.60 -5.01 20.09
N ASP A 390 -2.44 -5.55 20.98
CA ASP A 390 -2.05 -6.53 22.02
C ASP A 390 -1.75 -7.92 21.42
N LEU A 391 -2.29 -8.22 20.23
CA LEU A 391 -2.04 -9.48 19.52
C LEU A 391 -0.56 -9.67 19.15
N LYS A 392 0.25 -8.62 19.19
CA LYS A 392 1.70 -8.69 18.98
C LYS A 392 2.40 -9.66 19.94
N GLU A 393 1.88 -9.83 21.17
CA GLU A 393 2.45 -10.73 22.18
C GLU A 393 2.48 -12.18 21.70
N VAL A 394 1.40 -12.63 21.05
CA VAL A 394 1.25 -14.01 20.54
C VAL A 394 2.20 -14.26 19.36
N VAL A 395 2.36 -13.26 18.49
CA VAL A 395 3.07 -13.44 17.22
C VAL A 395 4.60 -13.37 17.37
N ALA A 396 5.11 -12.85 18.49
CA ALA A 396 6.54 -12.73 18.76
C ALA A 396 7.28 -14.09 18.86
N ALA A 397 6.57 -15.19 19.12
CA ALA A 397 7.15 -16.51 19.37
C ALA A 397 7.74 -17.20 18.11
N ASN A 398 7.42 -16.75 16.89
CA ASN A 398 7.78 -17.43 15.62
C ASN A 398 8.76 -16.62 14.73
N LYS A 399 9.74 -15.94 15.34
CA LYS A 399 10.58 -14.94 14.66
C LYS A 399 11.61 -15.53 13.67
N GLU A 400 12.17 -16.71 13.93
CA GLU A 400 13.21 -17.30 13.07
C GLU A 400 12.64 -17.87 11.76
N ASP A 401 11.54 -18.61 11.83
CA ASP A 401 10.81 -19.08 10.64
C ASP A 401 10.29 -17.91 9.79
N ARG A 402 9.92 -16.80 10.46
CA ARG A 402 9.52 -15.54 9.82
C ARG A 402 10.63 -14.96 8.96
N LEU A 403 11.87 -14.92 9.47
CA LEU A 403 13.00 -14.35 8.74
C LEU A 403 13.36 -15.18 7.51
N ARG A 404 13.38 -16.51 7.63
CA ARG A 404 13.70 -17.41 6.51
C ARG A 404 12.71 -17.26 5.35
N LYS A 405 11.41 -17.33 5.63
CA LYS A 405 10.34 -17.17 4.63
C LYS A 405 10.35 -15.76 4.01
N ALA A 406 10.71 -14.74 4.81
CA ALA A 406 10.83 -13.38 4.32
C ALA A 406 11.98 -13.24 3.31
N MET A 407 13.13 -13.88 3.51
CA MET A 407 14.26 -13.80 2.57
C MET A 407 13.92 -14.35 1.19
N GLU A 408 13.20 -15.48 1.11
CA GLU A 408 12.73 -16.05 -0.17
C GLU A 408 11.79 -15.08 -0.89
N ALA A 409 10.80 -14.54 -0.17
CA ALA A 409 9.84 -13.58 -0.70
C ALA A 409 10.49 -12.28 -1.18
N GLN A 410 11.53 -11.79 -0.48
CA GLN A 410 12.25 -10.57 -0.84
C GLN A 410 12.92 -10.65 -2.21
N THR A 411 13.35 -11.85 -2.64
CA THR A 411 13.93 -12.04 -3.98
C THR A 411 12.89 -11.78 -5.07
N ILE A 412 11.68 -12.33 -4.89
CA ILE A 412 10.55 -12.12 -5.81
C ILE A 412 10.15 -10.64 -5.82
N ILE A 413 10.07 -10.02 -4.64
CA ILE A 413 9.66 -8.61 -4.53
C ILE A 413 10.68 -7.68 -5.20
N ALA A 414 11.98 -7.92 -5.03
CA ALA A 414 13.03 -7.11 -5.65
C ALA A 414 13.01 -7.23 -7.18
N GLU A 415 12.81 -8.43 -7.72
CA GLU A 415 12.63 -8.68 -9.16
C GLU A 415 11.43 -7.88 -9.70
N GLU A 416 10.27 -8.03 -9.07
CA GLU A 416 9.02 -7.42 -9.49
C GLU A 416 9.03 -5.89 -9.30
N SER A 417 9.71 -5.37 -8.28
CA SER A 417 9.91 -3.93 -8.08
C SER A 417 10.70 -3.34 -9.25
N ASN A 418 11.80 -3.98 -9.66
CA ASN A 418 12.56 -3.53 -10.83
C ASN A 418 11.72 -3.60 -12.12
N GLN A 419 10.91 -4.65 -12.30
CA GLN A 419 10.03 -4.79 -13.45
C GLN A 419 8.93 -3.70 -13.47
N PHE A 420 8.35 -3.38 -12.32
CA PHE A 420 7.36 -2.32 -12.19
C PHE A 420 7.97 -0.94 -12.47
N GLU A 421 9.15 -0.65 -11.95
CA GLU A 421 9.85 0.61 -12.22
C GLU A 421 10.17 0.76 -13.72
N ALA A 422 10.61 -0.32 -14.37
CA ALA A 422 10.83 -0.34 -15.82
C ALA A 422 9.53 -0.11 -16.62
N TRP A 423 8.42 -0.72 -16.18
CA TRP A 423 7.11 -0.47 -16.75
C TRP A 423 6.65 0.98 -16.56
N ARG A 424 6.85 1.56 -15.37
CA ARG A 424 6.48 2.96 -15.08
C ARG A 424 7.27 3.91 -15.98
N ASP A 425 8.57 3.71 -16.09
CA ASP A 425 9.45 4.52 -16.93
C ASP A 425 9.06 4.40 -18.42
N SER A 426 8.55 3.24 -18.86
CA SER A 426 8.03 3.09 -20.23
C SER A 426 6.76 3.89 -20.51
N LEU A 427 6.02 4.29 -19.47
CA LEU A 427 4.84 5.16 -19.63
C LEU A 427 5.21 6.60 -20.00
N GLU A 428 6.44 7.04 -19.74
CA GLU A 428 6.91 8.39 -20.06
C GLU A 428 6.95 8.68 -21.56
N THR A 429 7.03 7.63 -22.38
CA THR A 429 7.01 7.78 -23.84
C THR A 429 5.61 8.05 -24.39
N VAL A 430 4.55 7.76 -23.63
CA VAL A 430 3.16 7.85 -24.09
C VAL A 430 2.76 9.29 -24.51
N PRO A 431 3.09 10.34 -23.73
CA PRO A 431 2.89 11.72 -24.17
C PRO A 431 3.62 12.04 -25.49
N THR A 432 4.86 11.59 -25.65
CA THR A 432 5.66 11.81 -26.87
C THR A 432 5.03 11.11 -28.08
N ILE A 433 4.52 9.88 -27.91
CA ILE A 433 3.74 9.16 -28.93
C ILE A 433 2.53 9.99 -29.39
N LYS A 434 1.77 10.56 -28.44
CA LYS A 434 0.58 11.37 -28.74
C LYS A 434 0.97 12.63 -29.53
N LYS A 435 2.02 13.32 -29.11
CA LYS A 435 2.54 14.53 -29.77
C LYS A 435 3.07 14.25 -31.17
N LEU A 436 3.82 13.17 -31.35
CA LEU A 436 4.34 12.78 -32.67
C LEU A 436 3.21 12.48 -33.66
N ARG A 437 2.13 11.82 -33.21
CA ARG A 437 0.92 11.62 -34.03
C ARG A 437 0.27 12.94 -34.41
N ALA A 438 0.10 13.85 -33.45
CA ALA A 438 -0.49 15.17 -33.72
C ALA A 438 0.36 16.00 -34.70
N TYR A 439 1.69 15.95 -34.55
CA TYR A 439 2.62 16.60 -35.48
C TYR A 439 2.49 16.05 -36.91
N ALA A 440 2.49 14.72 -37.06
CA ALA A 440 2.35 14.09 -38.36
C ALA A 440 0.99 14.35 -39.01
N GLU A 441 -0.10 14.37 -38.23
CA GLU A 441 -1.44 14.63 -38.74
C GLU A 441 -1.58 16.09 -39.23
N ARG A 442 -0.97 17.05 -38.54
CA ARG A 442 -0.90 18.45 -39.02
C ARG A 442 -0.25 18.54 -40.40
N ILE A 443 0.89 17.87 -40.59
CA ILE A 443 1.58 17.85 -41.89
C ILE A 443 0.73 17.16 -42.94
N ARG A 444 0.16 16.00 -42.62
CA ARG A 444 -0.68 15.23 -43.54
C ARG A 444 -1.85 16.05 -44.06
N MET A 445 -2.59 16.70 -43.15
CA MET A 445 -3.75 17.52 -43.50
C MET A 445 -3.34 18.72 -44.38
N ALA A 446 -2.27 19.43 -44.01
CA ALA A 446 -1.80 20.59 -44.77
C ALA A 446 -1.36 20.22 -46.20
N GLU A 447 -0.63 19.11 -46.37
CA GLU A 447 -0.20 18.66 -47.70
C GLU A 447 -1.33 18.05 -48.51
N LEU A 448 -2.27 17.34 -47.86
CA LEU A 448 -3.46 16.84 -48.52
C LEU A 448 -4.33 17.97 -49.06
N GLU A 449 -4.57 19.02 -48.27
CA GLU A 449 -5.36 20.18 -48.69
C GLU A 449 -4.71 20.92 -49.88
N LYS A 450 -3.38 21.13 -49.83
CA LYS A 450 -2.62 21.68 -50.97
C LYS A 450 -2.74 20.82 -52.22
N CYS A 451 -2.66 19.49 -52.08
CA CYS A 451 -2.81 18.56 -53.20
C CYS A 451 -4.22 18.65 -53.80
N MET A 452 -5.25 18.64 -52.95
CA MET A 452 -6.65 18.74 -53.37
C MET A 452 -6.94 20.06 -54.08
N SER A 453 -6.38 21.19 -53.60
CA SER A 453 -6.54 22.50 -54.24
C SER A 453 -5.97 22.58 -55.67
N LYS A 454 -5.03 21.70 -56.02
CA LYS A 454 -4.36 21.66 -57.33
C LYS A 454 -4.94 20.63 -58.29
N MET A 455 -5.82 19.74 -57.82
CA MET A 455 -6.36 18.65 -58.65
C MET A 455 -7.61 19.04 -59.47
N GLY A 456 -8.12 20.27 -59.35
CA GLY A 456 -9.26 20.80 -60.12
C GLY A 456 -10.64 20.31 -59.66
N ASP A 457 -11.72 20.81 -60.27
CA ASP A 457 -13.11 20.55 -59.83
C ASP A 457 -13.69 19.19 -60.28
N ASP A 458 -13.03 18.47 -61.21
CA ASP A 458 -13.51 17.20 -61.80
C ASP A 458 -13.11 15.93 -61.01
N ILE A 459 -12.85 16.05 -59.70
CA ILE A 459 -12.40 14.92 -58.88
C ILE A 459 -13.58 14.04 -58.45
N ASN A 460 -13.55 12.78 -58.87
CA ASN A 460 -14.50 11.76 -58.40
C ASN A 460 -14.24 11.40 -56.93
N LYS A 461 -15.30 11.10 -56.15
CA LYS A 461 -15.18 10.66 -54.74
C LYS A 461 -14.22 9.48 -54.55
N LYS A 462 -14.10 8.60 -55.55
CA LYS A 462 -13.17 7.46 -55.54
C LYS A 462 -11.71 7.88 -55.56
N THR A 463 -11.36 8.91 -56.33
CA THR A 463 -9.98 9.41 -56.41
C THR A 463 -9.62 10.24 -55.17
N THR A 464 -10.54 11.06 -54.64
CA THR A 464 -10.34 11.75 -53.35
C THR A 464 -10.00 10.78 -52.22
N ARG A 465 -10.75 9.67 -52.14
CA ARG A 465 -10.50 8.63 -51.14
C ARG A 465 -9.16 7.94 -51.34
N ALA A 466 -8.79 7.61 -52.58
CA ALA A 466 -7.50 6.99 -52.87
C ALA A 466 -6.30 7.90 -52.48
N VAL A 467 -6.43 9.22 -52.65
CA VAL A 467 -5.40 10.18 -52.25
C VAL A 467 -5.34 10.35 -50.72
N ASP A 468 -6.49 10.37 -50.02
CA ASP A 468 -6.51 10.35 -48.55
C ASP A 468 -5.87 9.07 -48.00
N ASP A 469 -6.23 7.91 -48.55
CA ASP A 469 -5.67 6.60 -48.17
C ASP A 469 -4.15 6.54 -48.43
N LEU A 470 -3.67 7.10 -49.55
CA LEU A 470 -2.24 7.23 -49.83
C LEU A 470 -1.53 8.08 -48.77
N SER A 471 -2.10 9.25 -48.43
CA SER A 471 -1.52 10.15 -47.42
C SER A 471 -1.43 9.48 -46.04
N ARG A 472 -2.49 8.76 -45.63
CA ARG A 472 -2.54 8.01 -44.37
C ARG A 472 -1.56 6.83 -44.41
N GLY A 473 -1.47 6.13 -45.53
CA GLY A 473 -0.56 5.01 -45.74
C GLY A 473 0.91 5.42 -45.58
N ILE A 474 1.31 6.56 -46.15
CA ILE A 474 2.67 7.11 -46.00
C ILE A 474 2.94 7.43 -44.52
N VAL A 475 2.05 8.19 -43.86
CA VAL A 475 2.22 8.57 -42.45
C VAL A 475 2.28 7.34 -41.54
N ASN A 476 1.36 6.39 -41.71
CA ASN A 476 1.32 5.17 -40.89
C ASN A 476 2.58 4.32 -41.07
N ARG A 477 3.05 4.12 -42.31
CA ARG A 477 4.28 3.35 -42.57
C ARG A 477 5.52 4.05 -42.05
N PHE A 478 5.61 5.37 -42.17
CA PHE A 478 6.73 6.15 -41.66
C PHE A 478 6.77 6.17 -40.13
N LEU A 479 5.62 6.35 -39.47
CA LEU A 479 5.52 6.37 -38.01
C LEU A 479 5.60 4.99 -37.38
N HIS A 480 5.34 3.90 -38.12
CA HIS A 480 5.35 2.54 -37.55
C HIS A 480 6.65 2.23 -36.81
N GLY A 481 7.81 2.51 -37.43
CA GLY A 481 9.13 2.27 -36.83
C GLY A 481 9.32 3.01 -35.50
N PRO A 482 9.28 4.35 -35.47
CA PRO A 482 9.38 5.12 -34.23
C PRO A 482 8.35 4.73 -33.17
N MET A 483 7.10 4.48 -33.56
CA MET A 483 6.02 4.08 -32.63
C MET A 483 6.29 2.73 -31.95
N GLN A 484 6.87 1.79 -32.68
CA GLN A 484 7.26 0.48 -32.16
C GLN A 484 8.48 0.57 -31.23
N HIS A 485 9.42 1.49 -31.49
CA HIS A 485 10.62 1.67 -30.66
C HIS A 485 10.38 2.53 -29.41
N LEU A 486 9.27 3.29 -29.38
CA LEU A 486 8.80 4.00 -28.19
C LEU A 486 7.92 3.14 -27.27
N ARG A 487 7.36 2.03 -27.77
CA ARG A 487 6.61 1.06 -26.96
C ARG A 487 7.56 -0.02 -26.47
N CYS A 488 7.90 0.04 -25.18
CA CYS A 488 8.59 -1.03 -24.48
C CYS A 488 7.61 -1.70 -23.51
N ASP A 489 7.37 -2.98 -23.71
CA ASP A 489 6.50 -3.85 -22.94
C ASP A 489 7.27 -4.72 -21.95
N GLY A 490 8.43 -4.25 -21.46
CA GLY A 490 9.16 -4.82 -20.31
C GLY A 490 9.69 -6.26 -20.48
N SER A 491 9.30 -6.97 -21.52
CA SER A 491 9.70 -8.33 -21.87
C SER A 491 10.76 -8.40 -22.95
N ASP A 492 11.03 -7.29 -23.63
CA ASP A 492 11.96 -7.23 -24.75
C ASP A 492 13.39 -6.97 -24.29
N SER A 493 14.35 -7.59 -24.97
CA SER A 493 15.80 -7.43 -24.82
C SER A 493 16.31 -6.00 -25.09
N ARG A 494 15.41 -5.06 -25.37
CA ARG A 494 15.68 -3.65 -25.64
C ARG A 494 15.87 -2.94 -24.31
N THR A 495 17.01 -2.31 -24.11
CA THR A 495 17.24 -1.58 -22.86
C THR A 495 16.27 -0.40 -22.80
N LEU A 496 15.55 -0.25 -21.68
CA LEU A 496 14.71 0.92 -21.38
C LEU A 496 15.43 2.25 -21.70
N SER A 497 16.74 2.27 -21.49
CA SER A 497 17.63 3.36 -21.87
C SER A 497 17.55 3.74 -23.35
N GLU A 498 17.55 2.78 -24.28
CA GLU A 498 17.41 3.04 -25.72
C GLU A 498 16.04 3.62 -26.04
N THR A 499 14.97 3.12 -25.41
CA THR A 499 13.62 3.66 -25.60
C THR A 499 13.50 5.11 -25.13
N LEU A 500 14.10 5.46 -23.99
CA LEU A 500 14.14 6.82 -23.49
C LEU A 500 15.03 7.74 -24.36
N GLU A 501 16.17 7.24 -24.83
CA GLU A 501 17.02 7.98 -25.78
C GLU A 501 16.31 8.24 -27.11
N ASN A 502 15.57 7.25 -27.63
CA ASN A 502 14.74 7.41 -28.83
C ASN A 502 13.66 8.48 -28.61
N MET A 503 13.04 8.51 -27.44
CA MET A 503 12.08 9.57 -27.06
C MET A 503 12.75 10.94 -27.09
N HIS A 504 13.90 11.11 -26.44
CA HIS A 504 14.62 12.38 -26.43
C HIS A 504 15.09 12.79 -27.84
N ALA A 505 15.54 11.84 -28.66
CA ALA A 505 15.92 12.10 -30.04
C ALA A 505 14.74 12.62 -30.86
N LEU A 506 13.55 12.01 -30.73
CA LEU A 506 12.33 12.48 -31.41
C LEU A 506 11.90 13.86 -30.91
N ASN A 507 12.01 14.13 -29.60
CA ASN A 507 11.75 15.46 -29.04
C ASN A 507 12.70 16.52 -29.63
N ARG A 508 13.98 16.20 -29.83
CA ARG A 508 14.96 17.08 -30.46
C ARG A 508 14.71 17.29 -31.96
N MET A 509 14.47 16.21 -32.71
CA MET A 509 14.30 16.26 -34.17
C MET A 509 13.02 16.99 -34.59
N TYR A 510 11.93 16.80 -33.85
CA TYR A 510 10.61 17.35 -34.20
C TYR A 510 10.15 18.49 -33.28
N GLY A 511 10.96 18.90 -32.30
CA GLY A 511 10.64 20.01 -31.40
C GLY A 511 9.46 19.76 -30.46
N LEU A 512 9.11 18.50 -30.16
CA LEU A 512 7.86 18.11 -29.50
C LEU A 512 7.72 18.60 -28.03
N GLU A 513 8.80 19.02 -27.38
CA GLU A 513 8.77 19.58 -26.02
C GLU A 513 8.42 21.07 -25.98
N LYS A 514 8.75 21.84 -27.03
CA LYS A 514 8.52 23.29 -27.09
C LYS A 514 7.03 23.64 -27.13
N ASP A 515 6.21 22.76 -27.71
CA ASP A 515 4.75 22.93 -27.79
C ASP A 515 4.09 23.01 -26.39
N ILE A 516 4.70 22.47 -25.32
CA ILE A 516 4.13 22.55 -23.95
C ILE A 516 4.12 23.98 -23.40
N LEU A 517 5.20 24.74 -23.62
CA LEU A 517 5.27 26.12 -23.13
C LEU A 517 4.31 27.01 -23.92
N GLU A 518 4.24 26.83 -25.24
CA GLU A 518 3.37 27.65 -26.09
C GLU A 518 1.87 27.36 -25.88
N GLU A 519 1.48 26.10 -25.71
CA GLU A 519 0.07 25.75 -25.40
C GLU A 519 -0.33 26.18 -23.99
N LYS A 520 0.54 26.02 -22.97
CA LYS A 520 0.27 26.52 -21.61
C LYS A 520 0.22 28.05 -21.56
N LEU A 521 1.10 28.75 -22.27
CA LEU A 521 1.07 30.22 -22.37
C LEU A 521 -0.19 30.71 -23.08
N LYS A 522 -0.67 30.02 -24.12
CA LYS A 522 -1.94 30.33 -24.80
C LYS A 522 -3.17 30.04 -23.93
N ALA A 523 -3.15 28.97 -23.13
CA ALA A 523 -4.22 28.66 -22.17
C ALA A 523 -4.27 29.68 -21.02
N MET A 524 -3.12 30.16 -20.53
CA MET A 524 -3.07 31.19 -19.48
C MET A 524 -3.48 32.58 -19.99
N THR A 525 -3.14 32.94 -21.22
CA THR A 525 -3.53 34.24 -21.82
C THR A 525 -5.00 34.28 -22.23
N SER A 526 -5.60 33.16 -22.64
CA SER A 526 -7.04 33.07 -22.93
C SER A 526 -7.94 33.02 -21.69
N GLY A 527 -7.39 32.63 -20.52
CA GLY A 527 -8.09 32.68 -19.23
C GLY A 527 -8.14 34.07 -18.57
N GLN A 528 -7.30 35.02 -19.01
CA GLN A 528 -7.28 36.40 -18.49
C GLN A 528 -8.19 37.38 -19.26
N GLN A 529 -8.88 36.92 -20.31
CA GLN A 529 -9.80 37.73 -21.13
C GLN A 529 -11.27 37.35 -20.96
N LYS A 530 -11.65 36.70 -19.86
CA LYS A 530 -13.07 36.48 -19.49
C LYS A 530 -13.39 37.04 -18.13
#